data_AF-A0AAV5S4Y1-F1
#
_entry.id   AF-A0AAV5S4Y1-F1
#
_cell.length_a   1.000
_cell.length_b   1.000
_cell.length_c   1.000
_cell.angle_alpha   90.00
_cell.angle_beta   90.00
_cell.angle_gamma   90.00
#
_symmetry.space_group_name_H-M   'P 1'
#
loop_
_entity.id
_entity.type
_entity.pdbx_description
1 polymer ?
#
loop_
_entity_poly.entity_id
_entity_poly.type
_entity_poly.pdbx_seq_one_letter_code
_entity_poly.pdbx_strand_id
1 'polypeptide(L)'
;MIMDVSTAVFLVILAAGFIYARQANSTASQRRQQKAAAPEIIRTKKVHKKDRDGGEWKEDESEGEEEPDSVTETVRTARRNVTVDMIEIVQTMAPDLHPDQIRLSLETTGTIEATIDAYLSGAKFPFPGDAAPAEEELQE
;
A
#
# COMPACT_ATOMS: atom_id res chain seq x y z
N MET A 1 -32.12 12.22 32.56
CA MET A 1 -30.72 12.20 33.00
C MET A 1 -30.14 13.53 32.53
N ILE A 2 -30.06 14.52 33.43
CA ILE A 2 -29.51 15.84 33.08
C ILE A 2 -28.02 15.60 32.88
N MET A 3 -27.51 15.74 31.65
CA MET A 3 -26.06 15.68 31.44
C MET A 3 -25.41 16.81 32.23
N ASP A 4 -24.41 16.46 33.04
CA ASP A 4 -23.66 17.45 33.81
C ASP A 4 -23.03 18.47 32.87
N VAL A 5 -23.08 19.74 33.28
CA VAL A 5 -22.59 20.88 32.47
C VAL A 5 -21.12 20.67 32.05
N SER A 6 -20.32 20.02 32.89
CA SER A 6 -18.94 19.64 32.61
C SER A 6 -18.83 18.70 31.40
N THR A 7 -19.75 17.75 31.26
CA THR A 7 -19.82 16.82 30.13
C THR A 7 -20.21 17.55 28.85
N ALA A 8 -21.17 18.47 28.93
CA ALA A 8 -21.55 19.29 27.79
C ALA A 8 -20.40 20.17 27.29
N VAL A 9 -19.67 20.83 28.20
CA VAL A 9 -18.52 21.68 27.85
C VAL A 9 -17.39 20.85 27.23
N PHE A 10 -17.10 19.67 27.77
CA PHE A 10 -16.08 18.77 27.22
C PHE A 10 -16.40 18.36 25.77
N LEU A 11 -17.66 18.02 25.48
CA LEU A 11 -18.09 17.64 24.13
C LEU A 11 -18.02 18.81 23.14
N VAL A 12 -18.31 20.03 23.58
CA VAL A 12 -18.19 21.24 22.74
C VAL A 12 -16.73 21.53 22.39
N ILE A 13 -15.81 21.40 23.36
CA ILE A 13 -14.37 21.57 23.13
C ILE A 13 -13.84 20.49 22.17
N LEU A 14 -14.27 19.24 22.34
CA LEU A 14 -13.91 18.13 21.44
C LEU A 14 -14.41 18.37 20.01
N ALA A 15 -15.67 18.79 19.85
CA ALA A 15 -16.25 19.07 18.55
C ALA A 15 -15.56 20.24 17.85
N ALA A 16 -15.24 21.32 18.58
CA ALA A 16 -14.49 22.46 18.05
C ALA A 16 -13.07 22.06 17.61
N GLY A 17 -12.37 21.28 18.45
CA GLY A 17 -11.04 20.75 18.12
C GLY A 17 -11.06 19.83 16.90
N PHE A 18 -12.07 18.96 16.78
CA PHE A 18 -12.22 18.06 15.65
C PHE A 18 -12.46 18.79 14.33
N ILE A 19 -13.30 19.84 14.33
CA ILE A 19 -13.54 20.65 13.14
C ILE A 19 -12.26 21.39 12.71
N TYR A 20 -11.51 21.93 13.68
CA TYR A 20 -10.26 22.63 13.40
C TYR A 20 -9.19 21.70 12.79
N ALA A 21 -9.02 20.50 13.36
CA ALA A 21 -8.11 19.49 12.83
C ALA A 21 -8.51 19.03 11.42
N ARG A 22 -9.81 18.84 11.18
CA ARG A 22 -10.34 18.44 9.87
C ARG A 22 -10.11 19.52 8.80
N GLN A 23 -10.23 20.79 9.14
CA GLN A 23 -10.07 21.88 8.17
C GLN A 23 -8.60 22.02 7.72
N ALA A 24 -7.65 21.88 8.64
CA ALA A 24 -6.21 21.95 8.34
C ALA A 24 -5.72 20.84 7.38
N ASN A 25 -6.32 19.64 7.43
CA ASN A 25 -5.87 18.52 6.60
C ASN A 25 -6.44 18.53 5.16
N SER A 26 -7.48 19.33 4.90
CA SER A 26 -8.17 19.36 3.60
C SER A 26 -7.43 20.13 2.48
N THR A 27 -6.49 21.01 2.82
CA THR A 27 -5.78 21.87 1.85
C THR A 27 -4.56 21.22 1.21
N ALA A 28 -4.07 20.10 1.75
CA ALA A 28 -2.92 19.38 1.19
C ALA A 28 -3.26 18.52 -0.05
N SER A 29 -4.53 18.10 -0.19
CA SER A 29 -4.94 17.11 -1.20
C SER A 29 -5.09 17.65 -2.63
N GLN A 30 -5.32 18.96 -2.81
CA GLN A 30 -5.50 19.54 -4.15
C GLN A 30 -4.19 19.74 -4.93
N ARG A 31 -3.05 19.90 -4.24
CA ARG A 31 -1.75 20.09 -4.90
C ARG A 31 -1.19 18.83 -5.56
N ARG A 32 -1.56 17.64 -5.06
CA ARG A 32 -1.10 16.37 -5.63
C ARG A 32 -1.87 15.98 -6.90
N GLN A 33 -3.16 16.30 -6.98
CA GLN A 33 -3.97 15.98 -8.16
C GLN A 33 -3.71 16.90 -9.35
N GLN A 34 -3.30 18.16 -9.14
CA GLN A 34 -2.95 19.07 -10.26
C GLN A 34 -1.57 18.81 -10.87
N LYS A 35 -0.66 18.08 -10.19
CA LYS A 35 0.69 17.80 -10.72
C LYS A 35 0.77 16.52 -11.56
N ALA A 36 -0.32 15.76 -11.67
CA ALA A 36 -0.39 14.51 -12.42
C ALA A 36 -1.09 14.64 -13.79
N ALA A 37 -1.53 15.84 -14.18
CA ALA A 37 -2.34 16.06 -15.39
C ALA A 37 -1.67 16.95 -16.45
N ALA A 38 -0.38 16.78 -16.73
CA ALA A 38 0.26 17.35 -17.92
C ALA A 38 0.71 16.23 -18.87
N PRO A 39 0.04 16.04 -20.02
CA PRO A 39 0.38 14.99 -20.98
C PRO A 39 1.59 15.37 -21.86
N GLU A 40 2.39 14.35 -22.11
CA GLU A 40 3.27 14.08 -23.25
C GLU A 40 3.23 15.05 -24.45
N ILE A 41 4.36 15.73 -24.71
CA ILE A 41 4.76 16.10 -26.08
C ILE A 41 6.24 15.76 -26.26
N ILE A 42 6.47 14.65 -26.97
CA ILE A 42 7.56 14.38 -27.92
C ILE A 42 8.71 15.40 -27.91
N ARG A 43 9.87 15.00 -27.40
CA ARG A 43 11.16 15.59 -27.81
C ARG A 43 12.16 14.50 -28.19
N THR A 44 12.12 14.19 -29.48
CA THR A 44 13.20 13.60 -30.27
C THR A 44 14.51 14.39 -30.13
N LYS A 45 15.64 13.70 -29.93
CA LYS A 45 16.98 14.03 -30.46
C LYS A 45 17.93 12.86 -30.14
N LYS A 46 18.08 11.89 -31.03
CA LYS A 46 19.08 11.77 -32.13
C LYS A 46 20.54 11.50 -31.70
N VAL A 47 20.96 10.26 -31.97
CA VAL A 47 22.13 9.79 -32.76
C VAL A 47 23.55 10.12 -32.27
N HIS A 48 24.33 9.09 -31.90
CA HIS A 48 25.51 8.62 -32.69
C HIS A 48 26.14 7.31 -32.18
N LYS A 49 25.99 6.26 -33.00
CA LYS A 49 27.04 5.41 -33.60
C LYS A 49 28.17 4.89 -32.71
N LYS A 50 28.26 3.55 -32.60
CA LYS A 50 29.51 2.84 -32.87
C LYS A 50 29.25 1.41 -33.35
N ASP A 51 29.52 1.21 -34.63
CA ASP A 51 29.67 -0.08 -35.29
C ASP A 51 30.77 -0.90 -34.56
N ARG A 52 30.51 -2.19 -34.30
CA ARG A 52 31.51 -3.26 -34.42
C ARG A 52 30.93 -4.66 -34.28
N ASP A 53 31.10 -5.39 -35.38
CA ASP A 53 31.45 -6.81 -35.48
C ASP A 53 30.55 -7.86 -34.82
N GLY A 54 29.71 -8.48 -35.65
CA GLY A 54 30.05 -9.80 -36.20
C GLY A 54 30.10 -10.96 -35.21
N GLY A 55 29.06 -11.80 -35.22
CA GLY A 55 29.05 -13.08 -34.51
C GLY A 55 27.75 -13.85 -34.68
N GLU A 56 27.47 -14.25 -35.93
CA GLU A 56 26.98 -15.57 -36.33
C GLU A 56 26.46 -16.48 -35.20
N TRP A 57 25.15 -16.76 -35.17
CA TRP A 57 24.61 -18.09 -34.83
C TRP A 57 23.32 -18.35 -35.62
N LYS A 58 23.30 -19.56 -36.15
CA LYS A 58 22.41 -20.19 -37.13
C LYS A 58 20.91 -20.09 -36.86
N GLU A 59 20.21 -19.94 -37.98
CA GLU A 59 18.85 -20.41 -38.20
C GLU A 59 18.81 -21.93 -38.05
N ASP A 60 17.93 -22.44 -37.19
CA ASP A 60 17.41 -23.80 -37.29
C ASP A 60 15.88 -23.68 -37.30
N GLU A 61 15.31 -23.99 -38.46
CA GLU A 61 13.89 -24.20 -38.70
C GLU A 61 13.39 -25.38 -37.85
N SER A 62 12.29 -25.20 -37.13
CA SER A 62 11.43 -26.31 -36.74
C SER A 62 10.00 -25.82 -36.67
N GLU A 63 9.24 -26.21 -37.68
CA GLU A 63 7.78 -26.14 -37.74
C GLU A 63 7.19 -26.93 -36.56
N GLY A 64 6.23 -26.31 -35.89
CA GLY A 64 5.46 -26.90 -34.80
C GLY A 64 4.26 -26.01 -34.52
N GLU A 65 3.19 -26.26 -35.27
CA GLU A 65 1.85 -25.73 -35.01
C GLU A 65 1.33 -26.35 -33.70
N GLU A 66 1.44 -25.63 -32.59
CA GLU A 66 0.66 -25.91 -31.38
C GLU A 66 -0.05 -24.64 -30.95
N GLU A 67 -1.37 -24.76 -30.91
CA GLU A 67 -2.35 -23.75 -30.51
C GLU A 67 -1.97 -23.08 -29.19
N PRO A 68 -2.20 -21.77 -29.01
CA PRO A 68 -1.97 -21.12 -27.74
C PRO A 68 -3.03 -21.58 -26.74
N ASP A 69 -2.74 -22.67 -26.03
CA ASP A 69 -3.42 -23.05 -24.80
C ASP A 69 -3.36 -21.84 -23.88
N SER A 70 -4.54 -21.27 -23.64
CA SER A 70 -4.76 -20.13 -22.77
C SER A 70 -4.09 -20.39 -21.44
N VAL A 71 -2.94 -19.75 -21.20
CA VAL A 71 -2.37 -19.60 -19.88
C VAL A 71 -3.39 -18.78 -19.10
N THR A 72 -4.36 -19.46 -18.49
CA THR A 72 -5.07 -18.92 -17.34
C THR A 72 -4.00 -18.74 -16.29
N GLU A 73 -3.39 -17.56 -16.30
CA GLU A 73 -2.51 -17.05 -15.28
C GLU A 73 -3.37 -16.99 -14.02
N THR A 74 -3.41 -18.11 -13.30
CA THR A 74 -3.91 -18.15 -11.94
C THR A 74 -2.99 -17.20 -11.20
N VAL A 75 -3.44 -15.96 -11.01
CA VAL A 75 -2.81 -14.96 -10.17
C VAL A 75 -2.80 -15.55 -8.77
N ARG A 76 -1.79 -16.37 -8.49
CA ARG A 76 -1.47 -16.81 -7.15
C ARG A 76 -1.06 -15.55 -6.45
N THR A 77 -1.97 -15.01 -5.64
CA THR A 77 -1.73 -13.89 -4.74
C THR A 77 -0.50 -14.24 -3.93
N ALA A 78 0.68 -13.83 -4.41
CA ALA A 78 1.93 -14.10 -3.76
C ALA A 78 1.83 -13.39 -2.42
N ARG A 79 1.67 -14.17 -1.34
CA ARG A 79 1.76 -13.66 0.03
C ARG A 79 3.07 -12.90 0.09
N ARG A 80 2.99 -11.57 0.12
CA ARG A 80 4.18 -10.72 0.04
C ARG A 80 5.02 -11.05 1.25
N ASN A 81 6.26 -11.47 1.01
CA ASN A 81 7.17 -11.78 2.10
C ASN A 81 7.53 -10.47 2.80
N VAL A 82 7.19 -10.35 4.08
CA VAL A 82 7.52 -9.17 4.88
C VAL A 82 9.02 -9.17 5.17
N THR A 83 9.71 -8.09 4.82
CA THR A 83 11.14 -7.93 5.09
C THR A 83 11.34 -7.24 6.43
N VAL A 84 12.52 -7.46 7.04
CA VAL A 84 12.92 -6.80 8.30
C VAL A 84 12.94 -5.28 8.13
N ASP A 85 13.40 -4.80 6.97
CA ASP A 85 13.43 -3.36 6.63
C ASP A 85 12.04 -2.72 6.64
N MET A 86 11.00 -3.43 6.14
CA MET A 86 9.63 -2.94 6.22
C MET A 86 9.17 -2.74 7.67
N ILE A 87 9.57 -3.64 8.58
CA ILE A 87 9.23 -3.54 10.01
C ILE A 87 9.95 -2.36 10.65
N GLU A 88 11.25 -2.19 10.38
CA GLU A 88 12.06 -1.11 10.93
C GLU A 88 11.53 0.27 10.52
N ILE A 89 11.19 0.45 9.23
CA ILE A 89 10.62 1.70 8.73
C ILE A 89 9.32 2.02 9.47
N VAL A 90 8.41 1.06 9.62
CA VAL A 90 7.16 1.28 10.36
C VAL A 90 7.46 1.57 11.84
N GLN A 91 8.38 0.86 12.48
CA GLN A 91 8.75 1.06 13.88
C GLN A 91 9.28 2.47 14.14
N THR A 92 10.02 3.06 13.18
CA THR A 92 10.49 4.45 13.30
C THR A 92 9.35 5.47 13.33
N MET A 93 8.24 5.15 12.66
CA MET A 93 7.04 6.01 12.57
C MET A 93 6.03 5.71 13.68
N ALA A 94 6.02 4.48 14.18
CA ALA A 94 5.10 3.96 15.19
C ALA A 94 5.89 3.27 16.32
N PRO A 95 6.59 4.05 17.18
CA PRO A 95 7.48 3.50 18.20
C PRO A 95 6.75 2.71 19.29
N ASP A 96 5.44 2.96 19.46
CA ASP A 96 4.61 2.29 20.46
C ASP A 96 4.12 0.90 20.01
N LEU A 97 4.25 0.57 18.72
CA LEU A 97 3.87 -0.75 18.21
C LEU A 97 4.99 -1.77 18.42
N HIS A 98 4.61 -3.01 18.72
CA HIS A 98 5.56 -4.12 18.81
C HIS A 98 5.94 -4.62 17.40
N PRO A 99 7.19 -5.03 17.14
CA PRO A 99 7.62 -5.52 15.83
C PRO A 99 6.77 -6.70 15.32
N ASP A 100 6.31 -7.59 16.20
CA ASP A 100 5.44 -8.71 15.81
C ASP A 100 4.05 -8.26 15.34
N GLN A 101 3.51 -7.18 15.92
CA GLN A 101 2.24 -6.59 15.50
C GLN A 101 2.39 -5.90 14.13
N ILE A 102 3.51 -5.19 13.95
CA ILE A 102 3.87 -4.57 12.68
C ILE A 102 4.00 -5.65 11.61
N ARG A 103 4.70 -6.75 11.90
CA ARG A 103 4.84 -7.88 10.99
C ARG A 103 3.49 -8.43 10.55
N LEU A 104 2.60 -8.71 11.50
CA LEU A 104 1.26 -9.22 11.20
C LEU A 104 0.45 -8.23 10.33
N SER A 105 0.51 -6.94 10.65
CA SER A 105 -0.16 -5.90 9.84
C SER A 105 0.43 -5.82 8.43
N LEU A 106 1.75 -5.94 8.28
CA LEU A 106 2.41 -5.95 6.98
C LEU A 106 2.11 -7.22 6.19
N GLU A 107 1.93 -8.36 6.86
CA GLU A 107 1.49 -9.62 6.23
C GLU A 107 0.04 -9.51 5.73
N THR A 108 -0.80 -8.75 6.45
CA THR A 108 -2.21 -8.52 6.10
C THR A 108 -2.38 -7.47 4.99
N THR A 109 -1.73 -6.31 5.15
CA THR A 109 -1.86 -5.16 4.24
C THR A 109 -0.93 -5.22 3.03
N GLY A 110 0.22 -5.90 3.18
CA GLY A 110 1.22 -6.06 2.12
C GLY A 110 2.02 -4.80 1.78
N THR A 111 1.81 -3.67 2.47
CA THR A 111 2.57 -2.42 2.27
C THR A 111 2.79 -1.65 3.58
N ILE A 112 3.93 -0.97 3.66
CA ILE A 112 4.28 -0.06 4.76
C ILE A 112 3.26 1.07 4.85
N GLU A 113 2.91 1.67 3.71
CA GLU A 113 2.02 2.83 3.64
C GLU A 113 0.64 2.54 4.23
N ALA A 114 0.03 1.41 3.86
CA ALA A 114 -1.27 1.01 4.39
C ALA A 114 -1.20 0.69 5.90
N THR A 115 -0.10 0.09 6.35
CA THR A 115 0.13 -0.18 7.78
C THR A 115 0.28 1.12 8.58
N ILE A 116 1.00 2.11 8.06
CA ILE A 116 1.13 3.43 8.70
C ILE A 116 -0.20 4.17 8.70
N ASP A 117 -0.93 4.15 7.59
CA ASP A 117 -2.25 4.79 7.51
C ASP A 117 -3.23 4.18 8.52
N ALA A 118 -3.24 2.85 8.64
CA ALA A 118 -4.00 2.15 9.67
C ALA A 118 -3.60 2.59 11.09
N TYR A 119 -2.29 2.68 11.38
CA TYR A 119 -1.80 3.17 12.67
C TYR A 119 -2.24 4.61 12.97
N LEU A 120 -2.07 5.53 12.01
CA LEU A 120 -2.45 6.92 12.16
C LEU A 120 -3.97 7.12 12.28
N SER A 121 -4.76 6.23 11.67
CA SER A 121 -6.22 6.21 11.80
C SER A 121 -6.70 5.67 13.16
N GLY A 122 -5.81 5.12 13.99
CA GLY A 122 -6.13 4.49 15.26
C GLY A 122 -6.69 3.08 15.14
N ALA A 123 -6.37 2.37 14.05
CA ALA A 123 -6.73 0.96 13.90
C ALA A 123 -6.10 0.09 15.00
N LYS A 124 -6.71 -1.06 15.27
CA LYS A 124 -6.18 -2.02 16.24
C LYS A 124 -5.13 -2.92 15.60
N PHE A 125 -4.04 -3.13 16.32
CA PHE A 125 -2.93 -4.01 15.94
C PHE A 125 -2.90 -5.20 16.89
N PRO A 126 -3.59 -6.32 16.57
CA PRO A 126 -3.58 -7.49 17.42
C PRO A 126 -2.20 -8.14 17.46
N PHE A 127 -1.88 -8.80 18.56
CA PHE A 127 -0.75 -9.73 18.58
C PHE A 127 -1.10 -10.97 17.74
N PRO A 128 -0.11 -11.63 17.11
CA PRO A 128 -0.35 -12.80 16.26
C PRO A 128 -1.04 -13.98 16.96
N GLY A 129 -1.00 -14.05 18.30
CA GLY A 129 -1.76 -15.05 19.07
C GLY A 129 -3.23 -14.67 19.35
N ASP A 130 -3.58 -13.39 19.24
CA ASP A 130 -4.91 -12.85 19.55
C ASP A 130 -5.71 -12.52 18.29
N ALA A 131 -5.08 -12.58 17.11
CA ALA A 131 -5.75 -12.46 15.83
C ALA A 131 -6.62 -13.71 15.65
N ALA A 132 -7.91 -13.57 15.98
CA ALA A 132 -8.92 -14.59 15.72
C ALA A 132 -8.76 -15.06 14.26
N PRO A 133 -8.76 -16.38 14.00
CA PRO A 133 -8.65 -16.88 12.64
C PRO A 133 -9.77 -16.24 11.82
N ALA A 134 -9.37 -15.53 10.77
CA ALA A 134 -10.32 -15.05 9.78
C ALA A 134 -11.04 -16.27 9.19
N GLU A 135 -12.35 -16.34 9.45
CA GLU A 135 -13.35 -17.12 8.71
C GLU A 135 -13.41 -18.64 9.00
N GLU A 136 -14.20 -19.00 10.01
CA GLU A 136 -15.16 -20.11 9.92
C GLU A 136 -16.59 -19.51 10.00
N GLU A 137 -16.99 -18.73 9.00
CA GLU A 137 -18.41 -18.65 8.62
C GLU A 137 -18.63 -19.60 7.43
N LEU A 138 -18.64 -20.89 7.73
CA LEU A 138 -19.29 -21.88 6.86
C LEU A 138 -20.74 -22.01 7.34
N GLN A 139 -21.64 -21.75 6.38
CA GLN A 139 -23.09 -21.77 6.46
C GLN A 139 -23.62 -23.13 6.95
N GLU A 140 -24.58 -23.11 7.87
CA GLU A 140 -25.66 -24.11 7.97
C GLU A 140 -27.00 -23.42 8.23
#